data_AF-A0A0P1F2H9-F1
#
_entry.id   AF-A0A0P1F2H9-F1
#
_cell.length_a   1.000
_cell.length_b   1.000
_cell.length_c   1.000
_cell.angle_alpha   90.00
_cell.angle_beta   90.00
_cell.angle_gamma   90.00
#
_symmetry.space_group_name_H-M   'P 1'
#
loop_
_entity.id
_entity.type
_entity.pdbx_description
1 polymer ?
#
loop_
_entity_poly.entity_id
_entity_poly.type
_entity_poly.pdbx_seq_one_letter_code
_entity_poly.pdbx_strand_id
1 'polypeptide(L)'
;MLVPPGYNGPLLPNALVYEQDTNFSFAVLRPILAGGTTEENLARATALTNKIKVYPLSEADGEVSTEYVDVYGVNLEMTPVMDGGIYGHIQEMIGEEVVLDRDITMMGALARIGIIRDEPFEPDAEMQAIYNAAGPEALEYMIDQYHRILNPFVFEGKRWSALVPDGSRETEWSYEHPSYYDYHARGALYYAINTSIKNYGTSTYYLDLAETPDQEWLDGGRNYKLTVPANDPVRDFWSITTYDLVTASYLRDINPSTIDSTMPGVEVNDGGSVDIYFGPTAPEGKESNWLPTDPDRRFFLLARFYGPEPSLLDNSFELNDMERMD
;
A
#
# COMPACT_ATOMS: atom_id res chain seq x y z
N MET A 1 8.30 21.95 -12.62
CA MET A 1 7.81 21.59 -13.96
C MET A 1 8.01 20.11 -14.13
N LEU A 2 6.93 19.39 -14.40
CA LEU A 2 6.98 18.01 -14.88
C LEU A 2 6.80 18.11 -16.39
N VAL A 3 7.74 17.57 -17.16
CA VAL A 3 7.70 17.61 -18.62
C VAL A 3 7.71 16.19 -19.19
N PRO A 4 7.02 15.92 -20.31
CA PRO A 4 6.96 14.58 -20.88
C PRO A 4 8.31 14.14 -21.47
N PRO A 5 8.48 12.84 -21.76
CA PRO A 5 9.68 12.33 -22.44
C PRO A 5 10.00 13.09 -23.73
N GLY A 6 11.26 13.52 -23.88
CA GLY A 6 11.75 14.21 -25.08
C GLY A 6 11.28 15.66 -25.22
N TYR A 7 10.72 16.27 -24.17
CA TYR A 7 10.26 17.66 -24.22
C TYR A 7 11.40 18.64 -24.54
N ASN A 8 11.27 19.34 -25.67
CA ASN A 8 12.24 20.35 -26.15
C ASN A 8 11.67 21.78 -26.19
N GLY A 9 10.53 21.99 -25.54
CA GLY A 9 9.84 23.27 -25.49
C GLY A 9 10.42 24.24 -24.46
N PRO A 10 9.82 25.43 -24.31
CA PRO A 10 10.27 26.43 -23.35
C PRO A 10 10.18 25.94 -21.90
N LEU A 11 11.11 26.40 -21.08
CA LEU A 11 11.16 26.16 -19.63
C LEU A 11 10.89 27.46 -18.88
N LEU A 12 10.21 27.37 -17.74
CA LEU A 12 9.99 28.51 -16.86
C LEU A 12 11.30 28.87 -16.14
N PRO A 13 11.68 30.15 -16.11
CA PRO A 13 12.84 30.60 -15.34
C PRO A 13 12.73 30.19 -13.87
N ASN A 14 13.83 29.69 -13.30
CA ASN A 14 13.95 29.25 -11.89
C ASN A 14 13.05 28.06 -11.49
N ALA A 15 12.39 27.40 -12.44
CA ALA A 15 11.67 26.17 -12.13
C ALA A 15 12.64 25.01 -11.89
N LEU A 16 12.34 24.16 -10.91
CA LEU A 16 12.86 22.80 -10.88
C LEU A 16 12.16 22.01 -12.00
N VAL A 17 12.94 21.47 -12.94
CA VAL A 17 12.43 20.73 -14.10
C VAL A 17 12.76 19.25 -13.91
N TYR A 18 11.72 18.42 -14.03
CA TYR A 18 11.82 16.97 -13.99
C TYR A 18 11.20 16.42 -15.27
N GLU A 19 12.02 15.83 -16.13
CA GLU A 19 11.54 15.03 -17.25
C GLU A 19 10.99 13.72 -16.70
N GLN A 20 9.77 13.38 -17.09
CA GLN A 20 9.13 12.12 -16.73
C GLN A 20 9.48 11.07 -17.78
N ASP A 21 9.60 9.81 -17.37
CA ASP A 21 9.79 8.69 -18.28
C ASP A 21 8.47 8.26 -18.94
N THR A 22 7.33 8.63 -18.36
CA THR A 22 5.97 8.27 -18.78
C THR A 22 5.10 9.53 -18.96
N ASN A 23 3.97 9.38 -19.64
CA ASN A 23 3.00 10.47 -19.84
C ASN A 23 2.18 10.73 -18.56
N PHE A 24 1.82 9.68 -17.83
CA PHE A 24 1.12 9.80 -16.55
C PHE A 24 2.11 9.74 -15.39
N SER A 25 1.83 10.55 -14.37
CA SER A 25 2.62 10.62 -13.15
C SER A 25 1.70 10.72 -11.95
N PHE A 26 2.18 10.22 -10.82
CA PHE A 26 1.44 10.20 -9.57
C PHE A 26 2.25 10.84 -8.46
N ALA A 27 1.60 11.69 -7.66
CA ALA A 27 2.21 12.29 -6.48
C ALA A 27 1.18 12.39 -5.36
N VAL A 28 1.60 12.02 -4.15
CA VAL A 28 0.80 12.17 -2.93
C VAL A 28 1.53 13.11 -2.00
N LEU A 29 0.80 14.11 -1.51
CA LEU A 29 1.28 15.04 -0.49
C LEU A 29 0.40 14.91 0.73
N ARG A 30 1.02 14.56 1.87
CA ARG A 30 0.33 14.46 3.15
C ARG A 30 0.71 15.65 4.03
N PRO A 31 -0.24 16.53 4.42
CA PRO A 31 0.05 17.55 5.43
C PRO A 31 0.28 16.88 6.79
N ILE A 32 1.31 17.34 7.51
CA ILE A 32 1.61 16.86 8.86
C ILE A 32 0.84 17.71 9.88
N LEU A 33 -0.07 17.07 10.62
CA LEU A 33 -0.94 17.73 11.61
C LEU A 33 -0.28 17.71 13.00
N ALA A 34 0.64 18.64 13.25
CA ALA A 34 1.25 18.79 14.57
C ALA A 34 0.17 19.09 15.64
N GLY A 35 0.11 18.30 16.71
CA GLY A 35 -0.92 18.42 17.75
C GLY A 35 -2.22 17.64 17.46
N GLY A 36 -2.23 16.78 16.44
CA GLY A 36 -3.33 15.84 16.17
C GLY A 36 -4.45 16.40 15.29
N THR A 37 -5.47 15.58 15.08
CA THR A 37 -6.60 15.83 14.14
C THR A 37 -7.69 16.70 14.79
N THR A 38 -7.35 17.94 15.14
CA THR A 38 -8.35 18.94 15.58
C THR A 38 -8.98 19.65 14.38
N GLU A 39 -10.18 20.20 14.55
CA GLU A 39 -10.86 21.00 13.51
C GLU A 39 -9.97 22.18 13.05
N GLU A 40 -9.29 22.85 13.98
CA GLU A 40 -8.35 23.93 13.67
C GLU A 40 -7.17 23.44 12.81
N ASN A 41 -6.57 22.30 13.17
CA ASN A 41 -5.44 21.74 12.44
C ASN A 41 -5.86 21.26 11.04
N LEU A 42 -7.04 20.66 10.91
CA LEU A 42 -7.61 20.29 9.62
C LEU A 42 -7.82 21.52 8.72
N ALA A 43 -8.42 22.59 9.26
CA ALA A 43 -8.62 23.84 8.51
C ALA A 43 -7.30 24.46 8.04
N ARG A 44 -6.27 24.45 8.89
CA ARG A 44 -4.92 24.91 8.53
C ARG A 44 -4.28 24.06 7.43
N ALA A 45 -4.43 22.74 7.50
CA ALA A 45 -3.93 21.82 6.47
C ALA A 45 -4.63 22.03 5.13
N THR A 46 -5.96 22.14 5.11
CA THR A 46 -6.73 22.45 3.90
C THR A 46 -6.28 23.79 3.29
N ALA A 47 -6.12 24.83 4.12
CA ALA A 47 -5.63 26.13 3.66
C ALA A 47 -4.20 26.07 3.09
N LEU A 48 -3.34 25.18 3.61
CA LEU A 48 -2.01 24.95 3.06
C LEU A 48 -2.08 24.22 1.71
N THR A 49 -2.86 23.14 1.62
CA THR A 49 -3.04 22.36 0.38
C THR A 49 -3.58 23.24 -0.75
N ASN A 50 -4.52 24.14 -0.46
CA ASN A 50 -5.10 25.05 -1.45
C ASN A 50 -4.14 26.12 -2.00
N LYS A 51 -2.91 26.20 -1.46
CA LYS A 51 -1.82 27.01 -2.04
C LYS A 51 -1.09 26.30 -3.18
N ILE A 52 -1.18 24.97 -3.26
CA ILE A 52 -0.54 24.17 -4.30
C ILE A 52 -1.36 24.32 -5.58
N LYS A 53 -0.74 24.81 -6.66
CA LYS A 53 -1.38 24.96 -7.96
C LYS A 53 -0.80 23.96 -8.94
N VAL A 54 -1.68 23.25 -9.64
CA VAL A 54 -1.37 22.35 -10.76
C VAL A 54 -2.09 22.90 -11.98
N TYR A 55 -1.34 23.17 -13.05
CA TYR A 55 -1.85 23.80 -14.27
C TYR A 55 -0.94 23.46 -15.47
N PRO A 56 -1.48 23.47 -16.70
CA PRO A 56 -0.69 23.29 -17.92
C PRO A 56 0.31 24.43 -18.11
N LEU A 57 1.51 24.11 -18.63
CA LEU A 57 2.54 25.12 -18.88
C LEU A 57 2.09 26.27 -19.79
N SER A 58 1.18 26.01 -20.73
CA SER A 58 0.62 27.02 -21.63
C SER A 58 -0.15 28.14 -20.91
N GLU A 59 -0.54 27.94 -19.66
CA GLU A 59 -1.29 28.90 -18.84
C GLU A 59 -0.40 29.68 -17.85
N ALA A 60 0.91 29.39 -17.82
CA ALA A 60 1.82 29.90 -16.79
C ALA A 60 1.96 31.42 -16.76
N ASP A 61 1.75 32.10 -17.89
CA ASP A 61 1.82 33.57 -18.00
C ASP A 61 0.50 34.26 -17.60
N GLY A 62 -0.55 33.49 -17.30
CA GLY A 62 -1.89 33.96 -16.97
C GLY A 62 -2.29 33.78 -15.50
N GLU A 63 -3.58 33.98 -15.22
CA GLU A 63 -4.15 33.63 -13.92
C GLU A 63 -4.32 32.11 -13.85
N VAL A 64 -3.44 31.47 -13.08
CA VAL A 64 -3.48 30.01 -12.89
C VAL A 64 -4.52 29.63 -11.85
N SER A 65 -5.37 28.66 -12.19
CA SER A 65 -6.34 28.09 -11.27
C SER A 65 -6.19 26.57 -11.22
N THR A 66 -6.64 25.98 -10.12
CA THR A 66 -6.61 24.53 -9.92
C THR A 66 -7.97 24.15 -9.38
N GLU A 67 -8.61 23.18 -10.01
CA GLU A 67 -9.81 22.56 -9.49
C GLU A 67 -9.42 21.62 -8.35
N TYR A 68 -10.01 21.84 -7.18
CA TYR A 68 -9.83 20.95 -6.03
C TYR A 68 -11.09 20.12 -5.88
N VAL A 69 -10.93 18.80 -5.95
CA VAL A 69 -12.01 17.85 -5.72
C VAL A 69 -11.92 17.37 -4.28
N ASP A 70 -12.89 17.75 -3.46
CA ASP A 70 -13.02 17.23 -2.10
C ASP A 70 -13.73 15.88 -2.13
N VAL A 71 -13.03 14.84 -1.69
CA VAL A 71 -13.53 13.46 -1.64
C VAL A 71 -13.87 13.02 -0.21
N TYR A 72 -13.90 13.95 0.75
CA TYR A 72 -14.29 13.64 2.12
C TYR A 72 -15.72 13.09 2.18
N GLY A 73 -15.88 11.89 2.77
CA GLY A 73 -17.17 11.21 2.86
C GLY A 73 -17.69 10.65 1.53
N VAL A 74 -16.90 10.70 0.46
CA VAL A 74 -17.21 10.09 -0.83
C VAL A 74 -16.61 8.70 -0.87
N ASN A 75 -17.44 7.69 -1.16
CA ASN A 75 -16.93 6.35 -1.46
C ASN A 75 -16.29 6.36 -2.85
N LEU A 76 -14.98 6.57 -2.88
CA LEU A 76 -14.17 6.57 -4.09
C LEU A 76 -13.44 5.22 -4.19
N GLU A 77 -13.94 4.36 -5.07
CA GLU A 77 -13.31 3.09 -5.37
C GLU A 77 -12.05 3.33 -6.22
N MET A 78 -10.89 2.97 -5.68
CA MET A 78 -9.59 3.06 -6.36
C MET A 78 -8.81 1.76 -6.29
N THR A 79 -9.43 0.67 -5.82
CA THR A 79 -8.77 -0.63 -5.79
C THR A 79 -8.76 -1.24 -7.20
N PRO A 80 -7.62 -1.78 -7.66
CA PRO A 80 -7.59 -2.51 -8.91
C PRO A 80 -8.40 -3.81 -8.76
N VAL A 81 -9.29 -4.07 -9.71
CA VAL A 81 -10.05 -5.31 -9.76
C VAL A 81 -9.28 -6.30 -10.64
N MET A 82 -8.71 -7.33 -10.01
CA MET A 82 -7.95 -8.38 -10.70
C MET A 82 -8.89 -9.46 -11.23
N ASP A 83 -9.79 -9.09 -12.13
CA ASP A 83 -10.61 -10.01 -12.92
C ASP A 83 -10.19 -10.00 -14.40
N GLY A 84 -10.97 -10.60 -15.30
CA GLY A 84 -10.64 -10.59 -16.72
C GLY A 84 -10.69 -9.21 -17.39
N GLY A 85 -11.31 -8.21 -16.75
CA GLY A 85 -11.35 -6.82 -17.22
C GLY A 85 -9.99 -6.11 -17.13
N ILE A 86 -9.07 -6.57 -16.27
CA ILE A 86 -7.74 -5.98 -16.13
C ILE A 86 -6.96 -5.93 -17.46
N TYR A 87 -7.19 -6.91 -18.35
CA TYR A 87 -6.56 -6.97 -19.67
C TYR A 87 -7.01 -5.84 -20.60
N GLY A 88 -8.27 -5.40 -20.47
CA GLY A 88 -8.76 -4.20 -21.14
C GLY A 88 -8.13 -2.92 -20.60
N HIS A 89 -7.93 -2.84 -19.28
CA HIS A 89 -7.20 -1.72 -18.67
C HIS A 89 -5.72 -1.68 -19.09
N ILE A 90 -5.08 -2.84 -19.24
CA ILE A 90 -3.71 -2.93 -19.78
C ILE A 90 -3.70 -2.43 -21.23
N GLN A 91 -4.66 -2.81 -22.07
CA GLN A 91 -4.78 -2.27 -23.43
C GLN A 91 -4.87 -0.74 -23.44
N GLU A 92 -5.73 -0.17 -22.61
CA GLU A 92 -5.90 1.29 -22.50
C GLU A 92 -4.59 1.96 -22.10
N MET A 93 -3.96 1.45 -21.03
CA MET A 93 -2.71 1.97 -20.49
C MET A 93 -1.58 1.98 -21.53
N ILE A 94 -1.40 0.90 -22.31
CA ILE A 94 -0.32 0.86 -23.32
C ILE A 94 -0.56 1.79 -24.51
N GLY A 95 -1.80 2.18 -24.78
CA GLY A 95 -2.14 3.18 -25.79
C GLY A 95 -1.84 4.60 -25.34
N GLU A 96 -2.02 4.87 -24.04
CA GLU A 96 -1.82 6.18 -23.42
C GLU A 96 -0.35 6.47 -23.07
N GLU A 97 0.47 5.44 -22.92
CA GLU A 97 1.85 5.55 -22.46
C GLU A 97 2.92 5.45 -23.55
N VAL A 98 4.13 5.91 -23.24
CA VAL A 98 5.31 5.59 -24.07
C VAL A 98 5.77 4.15 -23.79
N VAL A 99 6.31 3.46 -24.80
CA VAL A 99 6.92 2.15 -24.59
C VAL A 99 8.40 2.35 -24.28
N LEU A 100 8.80 2.02 -23.07
CA LEU A 100 10.20 2.06 -22.66
C LEU A 100 10.95 0.85 -23.19
N ASP A 101 12.26 1.00 -23.39
CA ASP A 101 13.12 -0.09 -23.87
C ASP A 101 13.03 -1.35 -22.98
N ARG A 102 12.90 -1.15 -21.66
CA ARG A 102 12.75 -2.27 -20.69
C ARG A 102 11.44 -3.06 -20.87
N ASP A 103 10.39 -2.41 -21.41
CA ASP A 103 9.05 -2.98 -21.51
C ASP A 103 8.81 -3.70 -22.84
N ILE A 104 9.69 -3.56 -23.83
CA ILE A 104 9.47 -4.10 -25.19
C ILE A 104 9.27 -5.62 -25.22
N THR A 105 9.92 -6.35 -24.30
CA THR A 105 9.72 -7.81 -24.16
C THR A 105 8.32 -8.13 -23.63
N MET A 106 7.81 -7.32 -22.68
CA MET A 106 6.45 -7.46 -22.15
C MET A 106 5.40 -7.13 -23.22
N MET A 107 5.65 -6.11 -24.05
CA MET A 107 4.79 -5.80 -25.21
C MET A 107 4.67 -7.00 -26.17
N GLY A 108 5.77 -7.73 -26.37
CA GLY A 108 5.76 -8.98 -27.15
C GLY A 108 4.91 -10.08 -26.51
N ALA A 109 4.96 -10.23 -25.18
CA ALA A 109 4.12 -11.18 -24.44
C ALA A 109 2.63 -10.81 -24.52
N LEU A 110 2.30 -9.53 -24.34
CA LEU A 110 0.93 -9.01 -24.48
C LEU A 110 0.36 -9.25 -25.89
N ALA A 111 1.16 -9.06 -26.93
CA ALA A 111 0.72 -9.31 -28.30
C ALA A 111 0.32 -10.77 -28.55
N ARG A 112 0.91 -11.74 -27.82
CA ARG A 112 0.55 -13.17 -27.93
C ARG A 112 -0.81 -13.50 -27.36
N ILE A 113 -1.33 -12.64 -26.48
CA ILE A 113 -2.66 -12.77 -25.91
C ILE A 113 -3.64 -11.78 -26.53
N GLY A 114 -3.29 -11.05 -27.59
CA GLY A 114 -4.21 -10.15 -28.31
C GLY A 114 -4.25 -8.71 -27.81
N ILE A 115 -3.31 -8.32 -26.94
CA ILE A 115 -3.12 -6.92 -26.50
C ILE A 115 -2.01 -6.30 -27.31
N ILE A 116 -2.36 -5.37 -28.19
CA ILE A 116 -1.42 -4.73 -29.12
C ILE A 116 -1.69 -3.22 -29.07
N ARG A 117 -0.63 -2.46 -28.80
CA ARG A 117 -0.71 -1.00 -28.76
C ARG A 117 -1.27 -0.45 -30.07
N ASP A 118 -2.14 0.55 -29.96
CA ASP A 118 -2.80 1.26 -31.06
C ASP A 118 -3.72 0.40 -31.96
N GLU A 119 -4.02 -0.85 -31.57
CA GLU A 119 -5.00 -1.73 -32.21
C GLU A 119 -6.28 -1.86 -31.36
N PRO A 120 -7.44 -2.20 -31.96
CA PRO A 120 -8.65 -2.52 -31.20
C PRO A 120 -8.46 -3.74 -30.29
N PHE A 121 -9.01 -3.67 -29.07
CA PHE A 121 -9.07 -4.82 -28.17
C PHE A 121 -10.44 -5.48 -28.23
N GLU A 122 -10.50 -6.55 -29.01
CA GLU A 122 -11.71 -7.33 -29.29
C GLU A 122 -11.45 -8.82 -29.04
N PRO A 123 -11.22 -9.25 -27.78
CA PRO A 123 -11.01 -10.67 -27.48
C PRO A 123 -12.25 -11.48 -27.81
N ASP A 124 -12.07 -12.63 -28.45
CA ASP A 124 -13.16 -13.56 -28.63
C ASP A 124 -13.53 -14.25 -27.29
N ALA A 125 -14.59 -15.06 -27.32
CA ALA A 125 -15.09 -15.72 -26.12
C ALA A 125 -14.06 -16.68 -25.49
N GLU A 126 -13.16 -17.26 -26.28
CA GLU A 126 -12.12 -18.17 -25.78
C GLU A 126 -11.04 -17.36 -25.04
N MET A 127 -10.54 -16.29 -25.64
CA MET A 127 -9.54 -15.42 -25.01
C MET A 127 -10.09 -14.73 -23.75
N GLN A 128 -11.35 -14.25 -23.79
CA GLN A 128 -11.98 -13.65 -22.62
C GLN A 128 -12.11 -14.65 -21.46
N ALA A 129 -12.36 -15.94 -21.76
CA ALA A 129 -12.38 -16.97 -20.72
C ALA A 129 -11.00 -17.19 -20.09
N ILE A 130 -9.92 -17.10 -20.86
CA ILE A 130 -8.55 -17.15 -20.35
C ILE A 130 -8.30 -15.95 -19.42
N TYR A 131 -8.65 -14.74 -19.83
CA TYR A 131 -8.50 -13.54 -19.00
C TYR A 131 -9.26 -13.63 -17.67
N ASN A 132 -10.51 -14.08 -17.72
CA ASN A 132 -11.36 -14.24 -16.54
C ASN A 132 -10.76 -15.22 -15.52
N ALA A 133 -10.01 -16.23 -15.97
CA ALA A 133 -9.30 -17.15 -15.10
C ALA A 133 -7.96 -16.57 -14.60
N ALA A 134 -7.22 -15.91 -15.49
CA ALA A 134 -5.85 -15.46 -15.23
C ALA A 134 -5.78 -14.23 -14.32
N GLY A 135 -6.77 -13.31 -14.36
CA GLY A 135 -6.80 -12.14 -13.47
C GLY A 135 -6.75 -12.52 -11.98
N PRO A 136 -7.70 -13.36 -11.50
CA PRO A 136 -7.70 -13.82 -10.12
C PRO A 136 -6.48 -14.67 -9.75
N GLU A 137 -5.96 -15.49 -10.67
CA GLU A 137 -4.74 -16.27 -10.45
C GLU A 137 -3.52 -15.36 -10.26
N ALA A 138 -3.41 -14.29 -11.04
CA ALA A 138 -2.35 -13.30 -10.90
C ALA A 138 -2.42 -12.56 -9.56
N LEU A 139 -3.63 -12.30 -9.05
CA LEU A 139 -3.81 -11.73 -7.71
C LEU A 139 -3.30 -12.66 -6.62
N GLU A 140 -3.73 -13.92 -6.60
CA GLU A 140 -3.24 -14.90 -5.62
C GLU A 140 -1.72 -15.09 -5.72
N TYR A 141 -1.16 -15.06 -6.93
CA TYR A 141 0.29 -15.05 -7.12
C TYR A 141 0.95 -13.83 -6.46
N MET A 142 0.44 -12.62 -6.68
CA MET A 142 1.00 -11.41 -6.06
C MET A 142 0.88 -11.44 -4.52
N ILE A 143 -0.25 -11.92 -3.99
CA ILE A 143 -0.46 -12.11 -2.54
C ILE A 143 0.59 -13.06 -1.96
N ASP A 144 0.78 -14.24 -2.57
CA ASP A 144 1.76 -15.23 -2.11
C ASP A 144 3.18 -14.70 -2.22
N GLN A 145 3.53 -14.08 -3.37
CA GLN A 145 4.84 -13.49 -3.56
C GLN A 145 5.14 -12.41 -2.52
N TYR A 146 4.20 -11.50 -2.25
CA TYR A 146 4.41 -10.40 -1.31
C TYR A 146 4.52 -10.89 0.13
N HIS A 147 3.56 -11.69 0.61
CA HIS A 147 3.47 -12.05 2.03
C HIS A 147 4.36 -13.24 2.44
N ARG A 148 4.76 -14.11 1.51
CA ARG A 148 5.50 -15.35 1.85
C ARG A 148 6.91 -15.43 1.29
N ILE A 149 7.17 -14.79 0.15
CA ILE A 149 8.38 -15.07 -0.65
C ILE A 149 9.35 -13.90 -0.70
N LEU A 150 8.87 -12.73 -1.11
CA LEU A 150 9.71 -11.59 -1.47
C LEU A 150 10.08 -10.71 -0.28
N ASN A 151 9.16 -10.56 0.68
CA ASN A 151 9.41 -9.72 1.85
C ASN A 151 10.20 -10.52 2.90
N PRO A 152 11.34 -10.00 3.39
CA PRO A 152 12.16 -10.72 4.35
C PRO A 152 11.45 -10.83 5.70
N PHE A 153 11.47 -12.04 6.30
CA PHE A 153 11.03 -12.25 7.68
C PHE A 153 11.98 -11.54 8.65
N VAL A 154 11.41 -10.85 9.64
CA VAL A 154 12.16 -9.99 10.56
C VAL A 154 12.60 -10.74 11.82
N PHE A 155 11.72 -11.58 12.38
CA PHE A 155 11.99 -12.32 13.61
C PHE A 155 12.15 -13.82 13.32
N GLU A 156 13.13 -14.45 13.96
CA GLU A 156 13.40 -15.88 13.78
C GLU A 156 12.20 -16.71 14.26
N GLY A 157 11.71 -17.62 13.41
CA GLY A 157 10.62 -18.53 13.73
C GLY A 157 9.21 -17.91 13.70
N LYS A 158 9.07 -16.59 13.55
CA LYS A 158 7.77 -15.90 13.45
C LYS A 158 7.41 -15.56 12.00
N ARG A 159 6.16 -15.17 11.77
CA ARG A 159 5.64 -14.81 10.44
C ARG A 159 5.66 -13.31 10.11
N TRP A 160 6.25 -12.48 10.96
CA TRP A 160 6.41 -11.05 10.70
C TRP A 160 7.42 -10.79 9.59
N SER A 161 7.02 -10.09 8.52
CA SER A 161 7.92 -9.65 7.46
C SER A 161 8.08 -8.13 7.44
N ALA A 162 9.13 -7.67 6.75
CA ALA A 162 9.22 -6.27 6.36
C ALA A 162 8.05 -5.92 5.42
N LEU A 163 7.73 -4.63 5.32
CA LEU A 163 6.69 -4.14 4.39
C LEU A 163 7.16 -4.15 2.93
N VAL A 164 8.47 -4.13 2.67
CA VAL A 164 9.00 -3.97 1.31
C VAL A 164 10.02 -5.05 0.99
N PRO A 165 10.02 -5.60 -0.24
CA PRO A 165 11.05 -6.52 -0.69
C PRO A 165 12.44 -5.88 -0.67
N ASP A 166 13.46 -6.71 -0.49
CA ASP A 166 14.84 -6.31 -0.76
C ASP A 166 15.00 -5.86 -2.23
N GLY A 167 15.88 -4.90 -2.48
CA GLY A 167 16.06 -4.30 -3.80
C GLY A 167 15.17 -3.08 -4.03
N SER A 168 14.02 -2.97 -3.37
CA SER A 168 13.09 -1.85 -3.55
C SER A 168 13.74 -0.52 -3.19
N ARG A 169 14.42 -0.44 -2.04
CA ARG A 169 15.04 0.81 -1.56
C ARG A 169 16.42 1.04 -2.20
N GLU A 170 17.14 -0.05 -2.42
CA GLU A 170 18.50 -0.08 -2.97
C GLU A 170 18.54 0.42 -4.41
N THR A 171 17.45 0.25 -5.16
CA THR A 171 17.26 0.74 -6.53
C THR A 171 16.51 2.08 -6.58
N GLU A 172 16.28 2.73 -5.44
CA GLU A 172 15.42 3.92 -5.33
C GLU A 172 14.03 3.72 -5.96
N TRP A 173 13.46 2.52 -5.76
CA TRP A 173 12.14 2.09 -6.26
C TRP A 173 12.05 1.96 -7.78
N SER A 174 13.17 1.96 -8.50
CA SER A 174 13.19 1.69 -9.94
C SER A 174 13.07 0.20 -10.26
N TYR A 175 13.53 -0.69 -9.38
CA TYR A 175 13.65 -2.15 -9.61
C TYR A 175 14.60 -2.53 -10.76
N GLU A 176 15.41 -1.57 -11.21
CA GLU A 176 16.44 -1.79 -12.20
C GLU A 176 17.74 -2.20 -11.49
N HIS A 177 18.13 -3.46 -11.71
CA HIS A 177 19.41 -4.00 -11.26
C HIS A 177 20.39 -4.04 -12.44
N PRO A 178 21.71 -4.12 -12.17
CA PRO A 178 22.71 -4.15 -13.24
C PRO A 178 22.52 -5.28 -14.27
N SER A 179 21.83 -6.36 -13.89
CA SER A 179 21.68 -7.57 -14.72
C SER A 179 20.24 -7.92 -15.06
N TYR A 180 19.23 -7.29 -14.44
CA TYR A 180 17.83 -7.63 -14.63
C TYR A 180 16.90 -6.50 -14.16
N TYR A 181 15.64 -6.58 -14.60
CA TYR A 181 14.56 -5.73 -14.13
C TYR A 181 13.59 -6.56 -13.29
N ASP A 182 13.40 -6.20 -12.02
CA ASP A 182 12.55 -6.98 -11.10
C ASP A 182 11.09 -6.54 -11.13
N TYR A 183 10.43 -6.83 -12.25
CA TYR A 183 9.01 -6.55 -12.39
C TYR A 183 8.14 -7.43 -11.48
N HIS A 184 8.66 -8.56 -10.99
CA HIS A 184 7.95 -9.43 -10.06
C HIS A 184 7.83 -8.79 -8.68
N ALA A 185 8.96 -8.36 -8.10
CA ALA A 185 8.95 -7.64 -6.83
C ALA A 185 8.17 -6.33 -6.92
N ARG A 186 8.30 -5.61 -8.04
CA ARG A 186 7.52 -4.41 -8.32
C ARG A 186 6.01 -4.69 -8.30
N GLY A 187 5.56 -5.69 -9.07
CA GLY A 187 4.13 -6.03 -9.17
C GLY A 187 3.55 -6.48 -7.83
N ALA A 188 4.23 -7.40 -7.13
CA ALA A 188 3.79 -7.90 -5.84
C ALA A 188 3.75 -6.80 -4.76
N LEU A 189 4.74 -5.90 -4.74
CA LEU A 189 4.73 -4.78 -3.79
C LEU A 189 3.58 -3.81 -4.05
N TYR A 190 3.36 -3.39 -5.30
CA TYR A 190 2.32 -2.40 -5.62
C TYR A 190 0.90 -2.98 -5.68
N TYR A 191 0.75 -4.29 -5.51
CA TYR A 191 -0.51 -4.87 -5.06
C TYR A 191 -0.84 -4.43 -3.62
N ALA A 192 0.14 -4.44 -2.71
CA ALA A 192 -0.06 -4.21 -1.28
C ALA A 192 0.10 -2.75 -0.82
N ILE A 193 0.91 -1.94 -1.52
CA ILE A 193 1.15 -0.54 -1.17
C ILE A 193 0.89 0.40 -2.35
N ASN A 194 0.53 1.65 -2.07
CA ASN A 194 0.17 2.63 -3.10
C ASN A 194 1.20 3.75 -3.32
N THR A 195 2.29 3.79 -2.54
CA THR A 195 3.27 4.89 -2.61
C THR A 195 4.69 4.41 -2.30
N SER A 196 5.66 4.94 -3.05
CA SER A 196 7.09 4.78 -2.81
C SER A 196 7.60 5.93 -1.95
N ILE A 197 8.18 5.64 -0.79
CA ILE A 197 8.64 6.68 0.15
C ILE A 197 10.15 6.81 0.07
N LYS A 198 10.64 8.01 -0.29
CA LYS A 198 12.08 8.28 -0.41
C LYS A 198 12.82 8.14 0.93
N ASN A 199 12.23 8.63 2.02
CA ASN A 199 12.82 8.58 3.36
C ASN A 199 12.17 7.48 4.22
N TYR A 200 12.35 6.22 3.82
CA TYR A 200 11.78 5.07 4.54
C TYR A 200 12.46 4.87 5.91
N GLY A 201 11.71 4.41 6.92
CA GLY A 201 12.26 3.96 8.21
C GLY A 201 12.71 5.04 9.21
N THR A 202 12.77 6.32 8.83
CA THR A 202 13.28 7.38 9.73
C THR A 202 12.22 7.92 10.71
N SER A 203 10.95 7.89 10.32
CA SER A 203 9.83 8.38 11.14
C SER A 203 8.87 7.26 11.56
N THR A 204 8.78 6.21 10.75
CA THR A 204 7.86 5.08 10.94
C THR A 204 8.53 3.78 10.49
N TYR A 205 8.38 2.73 11.28
CA TYR A 205 8.75 1.36 10.93
C TYR A 205 7.49 0.50 10.83
N TYR A 206 7.47 -0.45 9.89
CA TYR A 206 6.30 -1.26 9.55
C TYR A 206 6.68 -2.73 9.54
N LEU A 207 5.84 -3.56 10.15
CA LEU A 207 5.86 -5.00 10.01
C LEU A 207 4.54 -5.47 9.42
N ASP A 208 4.61 -6.47 8.56
CA ASP A 208 3.47 -7.13 7.92
C ASP A 208 3.29 -8.53 8.52
N LEU A 209 2.02 -8.93 8.70
CA LEU A 209 1.64 -10.27 9.11
C LEU A 209 0.33 -10.67 8.46
N ALA A 210 0.38 -11.70 7.61
CA ALA A 210 -0.79 -12.26 6.93
C ALA A 210 -1.08 -13.72 7.32
N GLU A 211 -0.23 -14.33 8.16
CA GLU A 211 -0.29 -15.75 8.50
C GLU A 211 -0.11 -16.01 9.99
N THR A 212 -0.66 -17.15 10.43
CA THR A 212 -0.36 -17.75 11.73
C THR A 212 1.01 -18.43 11.71
N PRO A 213 1.60 -18.77 12.89
CA PRO A 213 2.82 -19.57 12.98
C PRO A 213 2.79 -20.89 12.18
N ASP A 214 1.60 -21.46 11.98
CA ASP A 214 1.37 -22.70 11.23
C ASP A 214 1.28 -22.48 9.70
N GLN A 215 1.55 -21.26 9.21
CA GLN A 215 1.46 -20.86 7.78
C GLN A 215 0.04 -20.97 7.21
N GLU A 216 -0.96 -20.78 8.07
CA GLU A 216 -2.34 -20.58 7.64
C GLU A 216 -2.60 -19.08 7.45
N TRP A 217 -3.21 -18.69 6.34
CA TRP A 217 -3.67 -17.31 6.15
C TRP A 217 -4.60 -16.90 7.30
N LEU A 218 -4.53 -15.63 7.71
CA LEU A 218 -5.48 -15.08 8.68
C LEU A 218 -6.87 -15.00 8.04
N ASP A 219 -7.79 -15.79 8.58
CA ASP A 219 -9.17 -15.95 8.13
C ASP A 219 -10.09 -15.15 9.06
N GLY A 220 -10.87 -14.21 8.52
CA GLY A 220 -11.73 -13.34 9.33
C GLY A 220 -12.91 -14.03 10.01
N GLY A 221 -13.13 -15.32 9.75
CA GLY A 221 -14.10 -16.15 10.46
C GLY A 221 -13.54 -16.78 11.75
N ARG A 222 -12.24 -16.63 12.01
CA ARG A 222 -11.54 -17.19 13.16
C ARG A 222 -11.29 -16.14 14.24
N ASN A 223 -10.94 -16.62 15.43
CA ASN A 223 -10.59 -15.74 16.55
C ASN A 223 -9.09 -15.83 16.82
N TYR A 224 -8.47 -14.66 16.96
CA TYR A 224 -7.05 -14.56 17.22
C TYR A 224 -6.74 -13.55 18.32
N LYS A 225 -5.53 -13.65 18.86
CA LYS A 225 -4.95 -12.68 19.80
C LYS A 225 -3.52 -12.38 19.39
N LEU A 226 -3.18 -11.09 19.40
CA LEU A 226 -1.81 -10.60 19.30
C LEU A 226 -1.44 -9.89 20.59
N THR A 227 -0.35 -10.29 21.23
CA THR A 227 0.17 -9.58 22.42
C THR A 227 1.29 -8.64 22.00
N VAL A 228 1.08 -7.34 22.14
CA VAL A 228 2.13 -6.32 22.05
C VAL A 228 2.89 -6.29 23.40
N PRO A 229 4.19 -6.61 23.43
CA PRO A 229 4.96 -6.61 24.67
C PRO A 229 5.04 -5.23 25.32
N ALA A 230 5.22 -5.20 26.64
CA ALA A 230 5.51 -3.97 27.37
C ALA A 230 6.85 -3.36 26.96
N ASN A 231 7.02 -2.07 27.23
CA ASN A 231 8.25 -1.32 26.90
C ASN A 231 8.57 -1.41 25.40
N ASP A 232 7.55 -1.28 24.56
CA ASP A 232 7.73 -1.18 23.13
C ASP A 232 8.71 -0.04 22.79
N PRO A 233 9.69 -0.28 21.90
CA PRO A 233 10.79 0.65 21.63
C PRO A 233 10.37 1.74 20.65
N VAL A 234 9.37 2.52 21.02
CA VAL A 234 8.90 3.67 20.23
C VAL A 234 8.86 4.93 21.09
N ARG A 235 9.20 6.06 20.48
CA ARG A 235 9.15 7.37 21.13
C ARG A 235 7.74 7.95 21.15
N ASP A 236 6.97 7.70 20.09
CA ASP A 236 5.70 8.40 19.87
C ASP A 236 4.51 7.46 20.19
N PHE A 237 4.26 6.43 19.39
CA PHE A 237 3.22 5.41 19.62
C PHE A 237 3.37 4.22 18.67
N TRP A 238 2.59 3.15 18.89
CA TRP A 238 2.40 2.07 17.91
C TRP A 238 0.93 1.94 17.51
N SER A 239 0.68 1.34 16.35
CA SER A 239 -0.66 0.94 15.93
C SER A 239 -0.68 -0.42 15.24
N ILE A 240 -1.77 -1.16 15.44
CA ILE A 240 -2.09 -2.39 14.71
C ILE A 240 -3.33 -2.10 13.87
N THR A 241 -3.24 -2.37 12.57
CA THR A 241 -4.31 -2.06 11.62
C THR A 241 -4.60 -3.25 10.72
N THR A 242 -5.87 -3.59 10.54
CA THR A 242 -6.31 -4.68 9.66
C THR A 242 -6.60 -4.20 8.23
N TYR A 243 -6.25 -5.06 7.28
CA TYR A 243 -6.41 -4.86 5.86
C TYR A 243 -7.03 -6.11 5.23
N ASP A 244 -7.90 -5.89 4.25
CA ASP A 244 -8.41 -6.94 3.39
C ASP A 244 -7.28 -7.53 2.53
N LEU A 245 -7.12 -8.86 2.55
CA LEU A 245 -6.01 -9.53 1.86
C LEU A 245 -6.15 -9.54 0.33
N VAL A 246 -7.32 -9.19 -0.24
CA VAL A 246 -7.60 -9.22 -1.69
C VAL A 246 -7.46 -7.83 -2.32
N THR A 247 -7.81 -6.78 -1.56
CA THR A 247 -7.82 -5.39 -2.05
C THR A 247 -6.68 -4.54 -1.48
N ALA A 248 -5.91 -5.09 -0.52
CA ALA A 248 -4.89 -4.39 0.26
C ALA A 248 -5.36 -3.05 0.88
N SER A 249 -6.67 -2.91 1.07
CA SER A 249 -7.32 -1.73 1.64
C SER A 249 -7.88 -2.05 3.02
N TYR A 250 -8.35 -1.04 3.75
CA TYR A 250 -9.09 -1.31 4.99
C TYR A 250 -10.26 -2.26 4.71
N LEU A 251 -10.61 -3.08 5.70
CA LEU A 251 -11.79 -3.93 5.63
C LEU A 251 -13.04 -3.06 5.42
N ARG A 252 -13.61 -3.12 4.20
CA ARG A 252 -14.76 -2.30 3.82
C ARG A 252 -15.95 -2.52 4.74
N ASP A 253 -16.57 -1.42 5.16
CA ASP A 253 -17.72 -1.35 6.06
C ASP A 253 -17.49 -1.95 7.45
N ILE A 254 -16.23 -2.19 7.83
CA ILE A 254 -15.83 -2.73 9.12
C ILE A 254 -15.06 -1.67 9.90
N ASN A 255 -15.55 -1.36 11.11
CA ASN A 255 -14.93 -0.39 12.01
C ASN A 255 -14.98 -0.92 13.45
N PRO A 256 -13.94 -0.66 14.28
CA PRO A 256 -12.69 0.02 13.93
C PRO A 256 -11.75 -0.87 13.08
N SER A 257 -10.86 -0.26 12.30
CA SER A 257 -9.81 -0.99 11.55
C SER A 257 -8.43 -0.89 12.20
N THR A 258 -8.27 -0.03 13.22
CA THR A 258 -6.99 0.23 13.90
C THR A 258 -7.18 0.36 15.39
N ILE A 259 -6.22 -0.17 16.14
CA ILE A 259 -5.98 0.16 17.55
C ILE A 259 -4.57 0.75 17.65
N ASP A 260 -4.42 1.85 18.37
CA ASP A 260 -3.13 2.46 18.67
C ASP A 260 -2.95 2.70 20.18
N SER A 261 -1.70 2.77 20.63
CA SER A 261 -1.37 2.88 22.06
C SER A 261 -1.79 4.20 22.72
N THR A 262 -2.26 5.19 21.95
CA THR A 262 -2.75 6.47 22.46
C THR A 262 -4.28 6.56 22.49
N MET A 263 -4.99 5.57 21.93
CA MET A 263 -6.45 5.56 21.91
C MET A 263 -7.01 5.50 23.35
N PRO A 264 -7.97 6.36 23.69
CA PRO A 264 -8.65 6.27 24.98
C PRO A 264 -9.38 4.93 25.13
N GLY A 265 -9.13 4.22 26.23
CA GLY A 265 -9.84 2.99 26.58
C GLY A 265 -9.13 1.69 26.19
N VAL A 266 -7.97 1.75 25.51
CA VAL A 266 -7.12 0.58 25.33
C VAL A 266 -6.74 0.01 26.69
N GLU A 267 -7.10 -1.24 26.93
CA GLU A 267 -6.79 -1.97 28.15
C GLU A 267 -5.34 -2.43 28.11
N VAL A 268 -4.60 -2.07 29.16
CA VAL A 268 -3.21 -2.50 29.37
C VAL A 268 -3.21 -3.56 30.45
N ASN A 269 -2.57 -4.69 30.17
CA ASN A 269 -2.43 -5.79 31.11
C ASN A 269 -1.52 -5.44 32.28
N ASP A 270 -1.63 -6.22 33.35
CA ASP A 270 -0.63 -6.21 34.43
C ASP A 270 0.76 -6.50 33.85
N GLY A 271 1.72 -5.60 34.11
CA GLY A 271 3.07 -5.67 33.54
C GLY A 271 3.28 -4.87 32.25
N GLY A 272 2.22 -4.24 31.71
CA GLY A 272 2.34 -3.22 30.66
C GLY A 272 2.19 -3.70 29.22
N SER A 273 1.90 -4.98 28.99
CA SER A 273 1.58 -5.48 27.64
C SER A 273 0.16 -5.12 27.24
N VAL A 274 -0.14 -5.21 25.95
CA VAL A 274 -1.48 -5.02 25.40
C VAL A 274 -1.86 -6.22 24.55
N ASP A 275 -2.95 -6.89 24.91
CA ASP A 275 -3.54 -7.94 24.06
C ASP A 275 -4.56 -7.31 23.12
N ILE A 276 -4.44 -7.61 21.83
CA ILE A 276 -5.37 -7.20 20.80
C ILE A 276 -6.05 -8.45 20.25
N TYR A 277 -7.37 -8.40 20.16
CA TYR A 277 -8.20 -9.51 19.73
C TYR A 277 -8.72 -9.27 18.32
N PHE A 278 -8.85 -10.34 17.55
CA PHE A 278 -9.38 -10.31 16.18
C PHE A 278 -10.45 -11.37 16.05
N GLY A 279 -11.51 -11.06 15.33
CA GLY A 279 -12.57 -12.02 15.05
C GLY A 279 -13.88 -11.33 14.66
N PRO A 280 -14.90 -12.09 14.25
CA PRO A 280 -16.18 -11.53 13.82
C PRO A 280 -17.01 -11.02 15.01
N THR A 281 -16.64 -11.37 16.24
CA THR A 281 -17.31 -10.90 17.46
C THR A 281 -16.27 -10.68 18.56
N ALA A 282 -16.42 -9.60 19.31
CA ALA A 282 -15.56 -9.31 20.45
C ALA A 282 -15.65 -10.41 21.51
N PRO A 283 -14.52 -10.87 22.07
CA PRO A 283 -14.53 -11.62 23.32
C PRO A 283 -15.13 -10.77 24.45
N GLU A 284 -15.86 -11.42 25.37
CA GLU A 284 -16.54 -10.73 26.48
C GLU A 284 -15.56 -9.92 27.32
N GLY A 285 -15.82 -8.61 27.45
CA GLY A 285 -14.99 -7.70 28.24
C GLY A 285 -13.66 -7.34 27.56
N LYS A 286 -13.55 -7.52 26.24
CA LYS A 286 -12.38 -7.16 25.43
C LYS A 286 -12.72 -6.26 24.25
N GLU A 287 -13.89 -5.62 24.28
CA GLU A 287 -14.44 -4.80 23.20
C GLU A 287 -13.54 -3.61 22.85
N SER A 288 -12.83 -3.03 23.82
CA SER A 288 -11.91 -1.90 23.60
C SER A 288 -10.61 -2.30 22.90
N ASN A 289 -10.21 -3.57 23.01
CA ASN A 289 -8.99 -4.11 22.43
C ASN A 289 -9.28 -5.05 21.25
N TRP A 290 -10.47 -4.96 20.66
CA TRP A 290 -10.90 -5.86 19.60
C TRP A 290 -10.97 -5.15 18.24
N LEU A 291 -10.40 -5.81 17.22
CA LEU A 291 -10.52 -5.45 15.83
C LEU A 291 -11.49 -6.43 15.13
N PRO A 292 -12.68 -5.96 14.69
CA PRO A 292 -13.59 -6.78 13.92
C PRO A 292 -12.98 -7.26 12.61
N THR A 293 -13.37 -8.46 12.20
CA THR A 293 -12.99 -9.08 10.92
C THR A 293 -14.23 -9.64 10.21
N ASP A 294 -14.11 -9.92 8.91
CA ASP A 294 -15.20 -10.43 8.08
C ASP A 294 -15.06 -11.96 7.88
N PRO A 295 -16.05 -12.80 8.26
CA PRO A 295 -16.02 -14.23 8.01
C PRO A 295 -15.82 -14.64 6.56
N ASP A 296 -16.14 -13.78 5.61
CA ASP A 296 -16.05 -14.06 4.18
C ASP A 296 -14.69 -13.64 3.58
N ARG A 297 -13.77 -13.08 4.39
CA ARG A 297 -12.52 -12.50 3.89
C ARG A 297 -11.31 -12.97 4.68
N ARG A 298 -10.20 -13.12 3.96
CA ARG A 298 -8.87 -13.15 4.57
C ARG A 298 -8.40 -11.73 4.85
N PHE A 299 -7.57 -11.56 5.86
CA PHE A 299 -7.00 -10.28 6.21
C PHE A 299 -5.49 -10.41 6.45
N PHE A 300 -4.83 -9.27 6.49
CA PHE A 300 -3.49 -9.14 7.06
C PHE A 300 -3.48 -7.91 7.95
N LEU A 301 -2.39 -7.73 8.68
CA LEU A 301 -2.22 -6.57 9.53
C LEU A 301 -0.86 -5.92 9.32
N LEU A 302 -0.87 -4.60 9.52
CA LEU A 302 0.35 -3.82 9.60
C LEU A 302 0.52 -3.34 11.05
N ALA A 303 1.63 -3.76 11.66
CA ALA A 303 2.11 -3.15 12.89
C ALA A 303 3.00 -1.96 12.54
N ARG A 304 2.64 -0.79 13.06
CA ARG A 304 3.31 0.48 12.78
C ARG A 304 3.91 1.03 14.05
N PHE A 305 5.15 1.46 13.96
CA PHE A 305 5.90 2.01 15.08
C PHE A 305 6.37 3.41 14.73
N TYR A 306 5.89 4.40 15.47
CA TYR A 306 6.15 5.82 15.24
C TYR A 306 7.26 6.32 16.15
N GLY A 307 8.32 6.86 15.53
CA GLY A 307 9.56 7.17 16.24
C GLY A 307 10.28 5.93 16.76
N PRO A 308 10.60 4.94 15.90
CA PRO A 308 11.23 3.70 16.32
C PRO A 308 12.60 3.95 16.97
N GLU A 309 12.87 3.28 18.08
CA GLU A 309 14.18 3.25 18.74
C GLU A 309 15.09 2.15 18.14
N PRO A 310 16.42 2.21 18.35
CA PRO A 310 17.35 1.26 17.73
C PRO A 310 17.04 -0.21 17.97
N SER A 311 16.46 -0.57 19.12
CA SER A 311 16.12 -1.95 19.47
C SER A 311 15.03 -2.58 18.60
N LEU A 312 14.20 -1.75 17.95
CA LEU A 312 13.25 -2.23 16.94
C LEU A 312 13.94 -2.54 15.61
N LEU A 313 15.00 -1.80 15.29
CA LEU A 313 15.70 -1.89 14.01
C LEU A 313 16.78 -2.98 13.98
N ASP A 314 17.31 -3.34 15.16
CA ASP A 314 18.27 -4.42 15.33
C ASP A 314 17.63 -5.76 15.77
N ASN A 315 16.29 -5.78 15.82
CA ASN A 315 15.45 -6.93 16.21
C ASN A 315 15.68 -7.44 17.64
N SER A 316 16.25 -6.64 18.54
CA SER A 316 16.34 -7.01 19.96
C SER A 316 15.00 -6.92 20.70
N PHE A 317 14.06 -6.15 20.18
CA PHE A 317 12.64 -6.25 20.51
C PHE A 317 11.92 -7.07 19.45
N GLU A 318 11.10 -8.03 19.89
CA GLU A 318 10.27 -8.82 18.99
C GLU A 318 8.80 -8.73 19.38
N LEU A 319 7.94 -8.50 18.38
CA LEU A 319 6.51 -8.64 18.54
C LEU A 319 6.15 -10.12 18.67
N ASN A 320 5.15 -10.46 19.49
CA ASN A 320 4.65 -11.84 19.51
C ASN A 320 4.00 -12.17 18.17
N ASP A 321 3.93 -13.45 17.83
CA ASP A 321 3.19 -13.90 16.65
C ASP A 321 1.69 -13.97 16.94
N MET A 322 0.89 -14.17 15.90
CA MET A 322 -0.56 -14.35 16.06
C MET A 322 -0.88 -15.67 16.78
N GLU A 323 -1.68 -15.60 17.83
CA GLU A 323 -2.19 -16.78 18.54
C GLU A 323 -3.63 -17.06 18.10
N ARG A 324 -3.90 -18.27 17.61
CA ARG A 324 -5.27 -18.72 17.33
C ARG A 324 -5.97 -19.10 18.63
N MET A 325 -7.24 -18.71 18.78
CA MET A 325 -8.02 -18.90 20.01
C MET A 325 -9.08 -20.02 19.94
N ASP A 326 -9.26 -20.67 18.78
CA ASP A 326 -10.28 -21.69 18.52
C ASP A 326 -9.75 -23.11 18.20
#